data_AF-A0A4R3TKN7-F1
#
_entry.id   AF-A0A4R3TKN7-F1
#
_cell.length_a   1.000
_cell.length_b   1.000
_cell.length_c   1.000
_cell.angle_alpha   90.00
_cell.angle_beta   90.00
_cell.angle_gamma   90.00
#
_symmetry.space_group_name_H-M   'P 1'
#
loop_
_entity.id
_entity.type
_entity.pdbx_description
1 polymer ?
#
loop_
_entity_poly.entity_id
_entity_poly.type
_entity_poly.pdbx_seq_one_letter_code
_entity_poly.pdbx_strand_id
1 'polypeptide(L)'
;MSHGLASLFRFRPLLAVPLAVSLISTSMLGGCSSPTASLPTLASTPAGAYKVGAGDKLHIVVQDLQSANGDYIVEDSGAISLPYIKQVDVAGLTYREIEQGIAASLLRQGIMTGDPVVNVGPVELRPFYVVGEVNKPGQFEYRQGMTVLAAISAAGGYTYRAQTGKVAVTRVVSGKDVTASADEMATIQPGDRIRVYERWF
;
A
#
# COMPACT_ATOMS: atom_id res chain seq x y z
N MET A 1 21.29 -14.89 72.00
CA MET A 1 19.95 -14.81 71.37
C MET A 1 19.17 -13.72 72.08
N SER A 2 18.64 -12.74 71.31
CA SER A 2 17.71 -11.66 71.73
C SER A 2 18.30 -10.60 72.69
N HIS A 3 18.09 -9.29 72.62
CA HIS A 3 17.38 -8.28 71.80
C HIS A 3 18.22 -6.99 71.99
N GLY A 4 18.37 -6.00 71.10
CA GLY A 4 17.38 -5.34 70.26
C GLY A 4 16.97 -3.98 70.87
N LEU A 5 17.56 -2.88 70.33
CA LEU A 5 17.08 -1.48 70.28
C LEU A 5 17.15 -0.59 71.54
N ALA A 6 17.78 0.58 71.44
CA ALA A 6 17.08 1.84 71.05
C ALA A 6 17.94 3.11 71.27
N SER A 7 18.03 3.92 70.21
CA SER A 7 17.91 5.39 70.20
C SER A 7 18.85 6.23 71.09
N LEU A 8 19.91 6.78 70.49
CA LEU A 8 20.51 8.04 70.93
C LEU A 8 20.28 9.15 69.89
N PHE A 9 19.45 10.10 70.28
CA PHE A 9 19.30 11.43 69.70
C PHE A 9 20.65 12.16 69.65
N ARG A 10 21.02 12.74 68.50
CA ARG A 10 21.76 14.01 68.47
C ARG A 10 21.65 14.71 67.10
N PHE A 11 20.89 15.80 67.13
CA PHE A 11 21.15 17.10 66.48
C PHE A 11 22.22 17.14 65.37
N ARG A 12 21.80 17.51 64.15
CA ARG A 12 22.66 18.19 63.19
C ARG A 12 22.00 19.51 62.77
N PRO A 13 22.74 20.63 62.77
CA PRO A 13 22.19 21.97 62.59
C PRO A 13 22.00 22.33 61.11
N LEU A 14 21.16 23.35 60.91
CA LEU A 14 20.98 24.13 59.68
C LEU A 14 22.30 24.41 58.97
N LEU A 15 22.33 24.21 57.66
CA LEU A 15 23.19 24.98 56.77
C LEU A 15 22.39 25.35 55.53
N ALA A 16 22.12 26.65 55.43
CA ALA A 16 21.40 27.29 54.36
C ALA A 16 22.16 27.12 53.03
N VAL A 17 21.49 26.60 52.01
CA VAL A 17 22.00 26.57 50.64
C VAL A 17 21.38 27.76 49.89
N PRO A 18 22.19 28.67 49.33
CA PRO A 18 21.67 29.84 48.65
C PRO A 18 21.09 29.49 47.27
N LEU A 19 20.00 30.18 47.01
CA LEU A 19 19.28 30.36 45.76
C LEU A 19 20.25 30.72 44.61
N ALA A 20 20.48 29.80 43.66
CA ALA A 20 21.13 30.08 42.38
C ALA A 20 20.11 29.88 41.26
N VAL A 21 19.37 30.95 40.97
CA VAL A 21 18.58 31.13 39.75
C VAL A 21 19.53 31.58 38.64
N SER A 22 19.74 30.79 37.58
CA SER A 22 19.93 31.35 36.23
C SER A 22 19.97 30.27 35.13
N LEU A 23 18.95 30.32 34.29
CA LEU A 23 18.87 30.02 32.85
C LEU A 23 19.49 28.71 32.32
N ILE A 24 18.68 27.64 32.36
CA ILE A 24 18.74 26.58 31.35
C ILE A 24 18.09 27.16 30.10
N SER A 25 18.90 27.71 29.19
CA SER A 25 18.47 28.06 27.84
C SER A 25 18.31 26.77 27.04
N THR A 26 17.16 26.13 27.17
CA THR A 26 16.79 24.97 26.35
C THR A 26 16.46 25.46 24.96
N SER A 27 17.48 25.55 24.11
CA SER A 27 17.32 25.77 22.67
C SER A 27 16.49 24.62 22.09
N MET A 28 15.18 24.82 22.01
CA MET A 28 14.32 23.99 21.20
C MET A 28 14.66 24.26 19.74
N LEU A 29 15.58 23.46 19.19
CA LEU A 29 15.73 23.34 17.74
C LEU A 29 14.41 22.79 17.21
N GLY A 30 13.55 23.69 16.73
CA GLY A 30 12.40 23.36 15.92
C GLY A 30 12.89 22.68 14.65
N GLY A 31 12.86 21.34 14.64
CA GLY A 31 13.13 20.56 13.44
C GLY A 31 11.99 20.77 12.44
N CYS A 32 12.31 21.28 11.25
CA CYS A 32 11.41 21.27 10.11
C CYS A 32 11.06 19.81 9.77
N SER A 33 9.92 19.31 10.25
CA SER A 33 9.49 17.93 10.04
C SER A 33 8.54 17.84 8.86
N SER A 34 9.03 17.73 7.62
CA SER A 34 8.12 17.54 6.48
C SER A 34 7.23 16.29 6.71
N PRO A 35 5.92 16.33 6.44
CA PRO A 35 4.98 15.25 6.79
C PRO A 35 5.30 13.91 6.10
N THR A 36 6.05 13.94 5.00
CA THR A 36 6.50 12.75 4.28
C THR A 36 7.89 12.26 4.70
N ALA A 37 8.62 12.99 5.54
CA ALA A 37 10.01 12.68 5.90
C ALA A 37 10.15 11.44 6.79
N SER A 38 9.11 11.09 7.54
CA SER A 38 9.08 9.91 8.41
C SER A 38 8.54 8.65 7.72
N LEU A 39 8.06 8.76 6.48
CA LEU A 39 7.52 7.63 5.74
C LEU A 39 8.64 6.84 5.05
N PRO A 40 8.57 5.50 5.03
CA PRO A 40 9.50 4.69 4.23
C PRO A 40 9.35 5.03 2.74
N THR A 41 10.43 4.98 1.96
CA THR A 41 10.36 5.13 0.49
C THR A 41 9.56 3.98 -0.11
N LEU A 42 8.66 4.26 -1.05
CA LEU A 42 7.97 3.22 -1.81
C LEU A 42 8.99 2.31 -2.49
N ALA A 43 8.84 1.00 -2.30
CA ALA A 43 9.61 0.04 -3.06
C ALA A 43 9.17 0.10 -4.53
N SER A 44 10.09 0.50 -5.42
CA SER A 44 9.92 0.38 -6.87
C SER A 44 9.82 -1.10 -7.23
N THR A 45 8.59 -1.62 -7.29
CA THR A 45 8.36 -2.94 -7.87
C THR A 45 8.58 -2.81 -9.37
N PRO A 46 9.45 -3.63 -10.00
CA PRO A 46 9.66 -3.57 -11.43
C PRO A 46 8.32 -3.68 -12.15
N ALA A 47 8.12 -2.84 -13.16
CA ALA A 47 6.99 -2.90 -14.05
C ALA A 47 6.96 -4.29 -14.71
N GLY A 48 6.12 -5.19 -14.22
CA GLY A 48 6.09 -6.55 -14.78
C GLY A 48 5.32 -7.61 -14.01
N ALA A 49 4.99 -7.41 -12.74
CA ALA A 49 4.19 -8.38 -12.01
C ALA A 49 3.07 -7.68 -11.24
N TYR A 50 2.11 -7.12 -11.98
CA TYR A 50 0.83 -6.79 -11.37
C TYR A 50 0.27 -8.06 -10.74
N LYS A 51 -0.06 -7.96 -9.46
CA LYS A 51 -0.72 -9.03 -8.73
C LYS A 51 -2.20 -8.74 -8.72
N VAL A 52 -2.96 -9.71 -9.21
CA VAL A 52 -4.40 -9.68 -9.22
C VAL A 52 -4.91 -9.63 -7.78
N GLY A 53 -6.00 -8.90 -7.55
CA GLY A 53 -6.69 -8.86 -6.26
C GLY A 53 -8.19 -8.78 -6.44
N ALA A 54 -8.92 -8.82 -5.33
CA ALA A 54 -10.37 -8.69 -5.32
C ALA A 54 -10.84 -7.44 -6.09
N GLY A 55 -11.93 -7.57 -6.82
CA GLY A 55 -12.52 -6.52 -7.66
C GLY A 55 -11.87 -6.34 -9.03
N ASP A 56 -10.78 -7.05 -9.37
CA ASP A 56 -10.26 -7.04 -10.74
C ASP A 56 -11.19 -7.82 -11.67
N LYS A 57 -11.32 -7.35 -12.91
CA LYS A 57 -12.04 -8.07 -13.96
C LYS A 57 -11.04 -8.63 -14.97
N LEU A 58 -11.04 -9.94 -15.15
CA LEU A 58 -10.12 -10.68 -16.00
C LEU A 58 -10.86 -11.26 -17.20
N HIS A 59 -10.26 -11.19 -18.37
CA HIS A 59 -10.69 -11.92 -19.55
C HIS A 59 -9.90 -13.21 -19.63
N ILE A 60 -10.60 -14.34 -19.67
CA ILE A 60 -10.00 -15.67 -19.71
C ILE A 60 -10.39 -16.32 -21.01
N VAL A 61 -9.38 -16.81 -21.72
CA VAL A 61 -9.55 -17.58 -22.95
C VAL A 61 -8.81 -18.90 -22.80
N VAL A 62 -9.54 -19.99 -22.87
CA VAL A 62 -9.03 -21.35 -22.92
C VAL A 62 -9.19 -21.84 -24.35
N GLN A 63 -8.06 -22.20 -24.98
CA GLN A 63 -8.07 -22.79 -26.31
C GLN A 63 -8.84 -24.12 -26.28
N ASP A 64 -9.68 -24.34 -27.29
CA ASP A 64 -10.53 -25.53 -27.43
C ASP A 64 -11.63 -25.73 -26.37
N LEU A 65 -11.82 -24.77 -25.45
CA LEU A 65 -12.90 -24.79 -24.45
C LEU A 65 -13.67 -23.47 -24.39
N GLN A 66 -14.45 -23.19 -25.45
CA GLN A 66 -15.17 -21.91 -25.58
C GLN A 66 -16.15 -21.62 -24.43
N SER A 67 -16.71 -22.65 -23.82
CA SER A 67 -17.64 -22.52 -22.69
C SER A 67 -16.99 -22.00 -21.41
N ALA A 68 -15.65 -22.01 -21.31
CA ALA A 68 -14.90 -21.37 -20.22
C ALA A 68 -14.48 -19.94 -20.58
N ASN A 69 -14.64 -19.49 -21.82
CA ASN A 69 -14.18 -18.18 -22.27
C ASN A 69 -15.14 -17.09 -21.80
N GLY A 70 -14.58 -16.01 -21.26
CA GLY A 70 -15.39 -14.88 -20.82
C GLY A 70 -14.68 -13.97 -19.84
N ASP A 71 -15.49 -13.08 -19.29
CA ASP A 71 -15.04 -12.11 -18.29
C ASP A 71 -15.41 -12.61 -16.89
N TYR A 72 -14.43 -12.62 -15.99
CA TYR A 72 -14.57 -13.09 -14.62
C TYR A 72 -14.10 -12.00 -13.66
N ILE A 73 -14.91 -11.74 -12.63
CA ILE A 73 -14.57 -10.80 -11.57
C ILE A 73 -13.94 -11.59 -10.42
N VAL A 74 -12.84 -11.08 -9.88
CA VAL A 74 -12.20 -11.64 -8.68
C VAL A 74 -13.05 -11.29 -7.48
N GLU A 75 -13.58 -12.31 -6.81
CA GLU A 75 -14.42 -12.15 -5.64
C GLU A 75 -13.63 -11.65 -4.43
N ASP A 76 -14.34 -11.24 -3.36
CA ASP A 76 -13.72 -10.83 -2.09
C ASP A 76 -12.88 -11.94 -1.43
N SER A 77 -13.19 -13.20 -1.76
CA SER A 77 -12.41 -14.38 -1.37
C SER A 77 -11.02 -14.41 -2.02
N GLY A 78 -10.81 -13.64 -3.08
CA GLY A 78 -9.61 -13.65 -3.90
C GLY A 78 -9.61 -14.72 -5.00
N ALA A 79 -10.75 -15.35 -5.24
CA ALA A 79 -10.91 -16.37 -6.25
C ALA A 79 -11.81 -15.93 -7.42
N ILE A 80 -11.75 -16.68 -8.51
CA ILE A 80 -12.66 -16.57 -9.64
C ILE A 80 -13.47 -17.87 -9.77
N SER A 81 -14.73 -17.74 -10.18
CA SER A 81 -15.58 -18.88 -10.50
C SER A 81 -15.61 -19.14 -12.00
N LEU A 82 -14.86 -20.16 -12.43
CA LEU A 82 -14.82 -20.63 -13.81
C LEU A 82 -15.77 -21.82 -14.02
N PRO A 83 -16.42 -21.91 -15.20
CA PRO A 83 -17.12 -23.11 -15.61
C PRO A 83 -16.22 -24.35 -15.50
N TYR A 84 -16.80 -25.49 -15.13
CA TYR A 84 -16.15 -26.79 -14.95
C TYR A 84 -15.20 -26.90 -13.76
N ILE A 85 -14.28 -25.96 -13.57
CA ILE A 85 -13.28 -26.01 -12.49
C ILE A 85 -13.69 -25.33 -11.19
N LYS A 86 -14.90 -24.76 -11.14
CA LYS A 86 -15.46 -24.03 -9.99
C LYS A 86 -14.52 -22.88 -9.59
N GLN A 87 -14.02 -22.89 -8.37
CA GLN A 87 -13.29 -21.80 -7.76
C GLN A 87 -11.78 -21.99 -7.94
N VAL A 88 -11.10 -20.96 -8.45
CA VAL A 88 -9.65 -20.90 -8.59
C VAL A 88 -9.12 -19.69 -7.84
N ASP A 89 -8.21 -19.88 -6.90
CA ASP A 89 -7.56 -18.80 -6.16
C ASP A 89 -6.59 -18.03 -7.07
N VAL A 90 -6.81 -16.72 -7.21
CA VAL A 90 -6.03 -15.86 -8.12
C VAL A 90 -5.44 -14.62 -7.45
N ALA A 91 -5.89 -14.28 -6.24
CA ALA A 91 -5.38 -13.14 -5.51
C ALA A 91 -3.89 -13.30 -5.18
N GLY A 92 -3.13 -12.24 -5.40
CA GLY A 92 -1.68 -12.22 -5.19
C GLY A 92 -0.87 -12.87 -6.30
N LEU A 93 -1.53 -13.46 -7.31
CA LEU A 93 -0.90 -14.10 -8.47
C LEU A 93 -0.79 -13.13 -9.65
N THR A 94 0.19 -13.37 -10.49
CA THR A 94 0.34 -12.75 -11.81
C THR A 94 -0.53 -13.47 -12.83
N TYR A 95 -0.84 -12.83 -13.96
CA TYR A 95 -1.60 -13.46 -15.05
C TYR A 95 -1.00 -14.79 -15.48
N ARG A 96 0.33 -14.86 -15.59
CA ARG A 96 1.05 -16.08 -15.96
C ARG A 96 0.88 -17.22 -14.95
N GLU A 97 0.91 -16.91 -13.67
CA GLU A 97 0.67 -17.90 -12.60
C GLU A 97 -0.79 -18.38 -12.63
N ILE A 98 -1.74 -17.49 -12.94
CA ILE A 98 -3.15 -17.82 -13.09
C ILE A 98 -3.37 -18.73 -14.30
N GLU A 99 -2.78 -18.42 -15.45
CA GLU A 99 -2.83 -19.27 -16.67
C GLU A 99 -2.37 -20.70 -16.36
N GLN A 100 -1.23 -20.83 -15.69
CA GLN A 100 -0.68 -22.12 -15.28
C GLN A 100 -1.58 -22.84 -14.27
N GLY A 101 -2.15 -22.11 -13.30
CA GLY A 101 -3.06 -22.67 -12.29
C GLY A 101 -4.37 -23.18 -12.89
N ILE A 102 -4.94 -22.45 -13.86
CA ILE A 102 -6.15 -22.85 -14.59
C ILE A 102 -5.83 -24.08 -15.44
N ALA A 103 -4.74 -24.05 -16.23
CA ALA A 103 -4.33 -25.17 -17.08
C ALA A 103 -4.15 -26.46 -16.25
N ALA A 104 -3.43 -26.38 -15.13
CA ALA A 104 -3.25 -27.51 -14.22
C ALA A 104 -4.56 -28.01 -13.60
N SER A 105 -5.52 -27.12 -13.34
CA SER A 105 -6.83 -27.50 -12.76
C SER A 105 -7.73 -28.19 -13.78
N LEU A 106 -7.71 -27.76 -15.05
CA LEU A 106 -8.41 -28.42 -16.15
C LEU A 106 -7.94 -29.86 -16.36
N LEU A 107 -6.61 -30.09 -16.27
CA LEU A 107 -6.02 -31.42 -16.39
C LEU A 107 -6.37 -32.32 -15.20
N ARG A 108 -6.25 -31.80 -13.96
CA ARG A 108 -6.54 -32.56 -12.73
C ARG A 108 -7.99 -33.03 -12.65
N GLN A 109 -8.93 -32.26 -13.21
CA GLN A 109 -10.36 -32.62 -13.22
C GLN A 109 -10.77 -33.48 -14.43
N GLY A 110 -9.83 -33.80 -15.33
CA GLY A 110 -10.11 -34.62 -16.51
C GLY A 110 -10.99 -33.94 -17.57
N ILE A 111 -11.08 -32.61 -17.53
CA ILE A 111 -11.84 -31.82 -18.52
C ILE A 111 -11.08 -31.78 -19.84
N MET A 112 -9.75 -31.78 -19.78
CA MET A 112 -8.86 -31.83 -20.94
C MET A 112 -7.77 -32.88 -20.72
N THR A 113 -7.27 -33.46 -21.82
CA THR A 113 -6.23 -34.52 -21.80
C THR A 113 -4.93 -34.09 -22.48
N GLY A 114 -4.93 -32.96 -23.21
CA GLY A 114 -3.77 -32.35 -23.86
C GLY A 114 -3.12 -31.25 -23.02
N ASP A 115 -2.28 -30.42 -23.63
CA ASP A 115 -1.70 -29.23 -22.99
C ASP A 115 -2.65 -28.04 -23.18
N PRO A 116 -3.40 -27.60 -22.15
CA PRO A 116 -4.38 -26.53 -22.30
C PRO A 116 -3.68 -25.17 -22.41
N VAL A 117 -3.89 -24.50 -23.54
CA VAL A 117 -3.41 -23.12 -23.72
C VAL A 117 -4.43 -22.16 -23.10
N VAL A 118 -4.04 -21.49 -22.03
CA VAL A 118 -4.85 -20.50 -21.32
C VAL A 118 -4.20 -19.13 -21.47
N ASN A 119 -4.99 -18.12 -21.80
CA ASN A 119 -4.57 -16.73 -21.85
C ASN A 119 -5.44 -15.91 -20.90
N VAL A 120 -4.80 -15.15 -20.02
CA VAL A 120 -5.47 -14.30 -19.03
C VAL A 120 -5.02 -12.86 -19.21
N GLY A 121 -5.98 -11.96 -19.40
CA GLY A 121 -5.72 -10.53 -19.53
C GLY A 121 -6.61 -9.69 -18.61
N PRO A 122 -6.20 -8.46 -18.26
CA PRO A 122 -7.09 -7.53 -17.60
C PRO A 122 -8.15 -7.00 -18.56
N VAL A 123 -9.40 -6.94 -18.11
CA VAL A 123 -10.48 -6.14 -18.73
C VAL A 123 -10.54 -4.79 -18.04
N GLU A 124 -10.62 -4.81 -16.71
CA GLU A 124 -10.77 -3.64 -15.88
C GLU A 124 -9.93 -3.83 -14.61
N LEU A 125 -9.08 -2.83 -14.33
CA LEU A 125 -8.23 -2.81 -13.15
C LEU A 125 -8.85 -1.89 -12.10
N ARG A 126 -8.57 -2.17 -10.82
CA ARG A 126 -8.99 -1.28 -9.74
C ARG A 126 -8.55 0.16 -9.99
N PRO A 127 -9.44 1.15 -9.79
CA PRO A 127 -9.06 2.56 -9.88
C PRO A 127 -8.07 2.93 -8.79
N PHE A 128 -7.41 4.07 -8.96
CA PHE A 128 -6.63 4.72 -7.90
C PHE A 128 -7.34 5.98 -7.41
N TYR A 129 -6.95 6.47 -6.24
CA TYR A 129 -7.57 7.63 -5.61
C TYR A 129 -6.54 8.71 -5.35
N VAL A 130 -6.89 9.97 -5.61
CA VAL A 130 -6.05 11.12 -5.31
C VAL A 130 -6.80 12.07 -4.39
N VAL A 131 -6.19 12.45 -3.28
CA VAL A 131 -6.76 13.35 -2.26
C VAL A 131 -5.74 14.37 -1.78
N GLY A 132 -6.24 15.45 -1.16
CA GLY A 132 -5.41 16.53 -0.60
C GLY A 132 -5.22 17.67 -1.61
N GLU A 133 -4.02 18.23 -1.66
CA GLU A 133 -3.70 19.44 -2.41
C GLU A 133 -3.53 19.21 -3.94
N VAL A 134 -4.61 18.78 -4.58
CA VAL A 134 -4.76 18.67 -6.04
C VAL A 134 -6.01 19.42 -6.52
N ASN A 135 -6.05 19.82 -7.78
CA ASN A 135 -7.17 20.63 -8.31
C ASN A 135 -8.49 19.85 -8.39
N LYS A 136 -8.44 18.54 -8.61
CA LYS A 136 -9.60 17.65 -8.71
C LYS A 136 -9.35 16.37 -7.89
N PRO A 137 -9.60 16.37 -6.57
CA PRO A 137 -9.52 15.15 -5.79
C PRO A 137 -10.65 14.18 -6.19
N GLY A 138 -10.37 12.88 -6.17
CA GLY A 138 -11.35 11.87 -6.57
C GLY A 138 -10.76 10.52 -6.95
N GLN A 139 -11.60 9.72 -7.63
CA GLN A 139 -11.26 8.42 -8.17
C GLN A 139 -10.86 8.55 -9.65
N PHE A 140 -9.84 7.79 -10.07
CA PHE A 140 -9.31 7.82 -11.43
C PHE A 140 -9.02 6.42 -11.96
N GLU A 141 -9.18 6.25 -13.27
CA GLU A 141 -8.85 5.00 -13.96
C GLU A 141 -7.34 4.76 -13.97
N TYR A 142 -6.92 3.56 -13.58
CA TYR A 142 -5.53 3.16 -13.65
C TYR A 142 -5.14 2.68 -15.05
N ARG A 143 -3.95 3.07 -15.51
CA ARG A 143 -3.29 2.47 -16.69
C ARG A 143 -1.94 1.89 -16.31
N GLN A 144 -1.55 0.80 -16.96
CA GLN A 144 -0.31 0.10 -16.66
C GLN A 144 0.91 1.02 -16.82
N GLY A 145 1.81 0.97 -15.84
CA GLY A 145 3.06 1.74 -15.85
C GLY A 145 2.88 3.22 -15.51
N MET A 146 1.70 3.68 -15.08
CA MET A 146 1.51 5.06 -14.65
C MET A 146 2.33 5.39 -13.41
N THR A 147 2.86 6.61 -13.39
CA THR A 147 3.60 7.17 -12.26
C THR A 147 2.70 8.04 -11.39
N VAL A 148 3.20 8.40 -10.21
CA VAL A 148 2.59 9.42 -9.35
C VAL A 148 2.34 10.74 -10.10
N LEU A 149 3.29 11.20 -10.92
CA LEU A 149 3.10 12.42 -11.71
C LEU A 149 1.93 12.31 -12.69
N ALA A 150 1.80 11.17 -13.37
CA ALA A 150 0.69 10.93 -14.29
C ALA A 150 -0.65 10.89 -13.54
N ALA A 151 -0.67 10.31 -12.34
CA ALA A 151 -1.85 10.27 -11.48
C ALA A 151 -2.27 11.67 -11.00
N ILE A 152 -1.32 12.50 -10.58
CA ILE A 152 -1.58 13.89 -10.15
C ILE A 152 -2.01 14.75 -11.33
N SER A 153 -1.46 14.51 -12.52
CA SER A 153 -1.88 15.16 -13.76
C SER A 153 -3.33 14.83 -14.11
N ALA A 154 -3.74 13.56 -13.94
CA ALA A 154 -5.13 13.14 -14.11
C ALA A 154 -6.07 13.86 -13.11
N ALA A 155 -5.59 14.11 -11.89
CA ALA A 155 -6.26 14.92 -10.86
C ALA A 155 -6.21 16.43 -11.12
N GLY A 156 -5.84 16.87 -12.33
CA GLY A 156 -5.80 18.29 -12.70
C GLY A 156 -4.57 19.04 -12.19
N GLY A 157 -3.54 18.34 -11.73
CA GLY A 157 -2.31 18.93 -11.20
C GLY A 157 -2.43 19.37 -9.73
N TYR A 158 -1.30 19.84 -9.20
CA TYR A 158 -1.19 20.37 -7.84
C TYR A 158 -1.95 21.69 -7.66
N THR A 159 -2.43 21.95 -6.44
CA THR A 159 -2.87 23.31 -6.04
C THR A 159 -1.65 24.19 -5.74
N TYR A 160 -1.87 25.50 -5.59
CA TYR A 160 -0.80 26.40 -5.16
C TYR A 160 -0.29 26.10 -3.75
N ARG A 161 -1.04 25.38 -2.90
CA ARG A 161 -0.64 25.05 -1.53
C ARG A 161 0.05 23.69 -1.42
N ALA A 162 0.16 22.93 -2.51
CA ALA A 162 0.72 21.59 -2.46
C ALA A 162 2.21 21.57 -2.08
N GLN A 163 2.60 20.56 -1.32
CA GLN A 163 3.98 20.08 -1.26
C GLN A 163 4.24 19.24 -2.52
N THR A 164 5.12 19.71 -3.40
CA THR A 164 5.47 19.02 -4.66
C THR A 164 6.64 18.05 -4.48
N GLY A 165 6.86 17.18 -5.47
CA GLY A 165 8.01 16.27 -5.52
C GLY A 165 7.91 15.02 -4.64
N LYS A 166 7.20 15.07 -3.51
CA LYS A 166 6.91 13.89 -2.66
C LYS A 166 5.47 13.85 -2.20
N VAL A 167 4.86 12.68 -2.33
CA VAL A 167 3.50 12.38 -1.86
C VAL A 167 3.50 11.16 -0.94
N ALA A 168 2.41 10.95 -0.21
CA ALA A 168 2.17 9.68 0.46
C ALA A 168 1.30 8.79 -0.42
N VAL A 169 1.72 7.53 -0.59
CA VAL A 169 0.92 6.50 -1.24
C VAL A 169 0.63 5.42 -0.21
N THR A 170 -0.66 5.12 -0.05
CA THR A 170 -1.13 3.98 0.74
C THR A 170 -1.50 2.84 -0.21
N ARG A 171 -0.84 1.70 -0.05
CA ARG A 171 -1.02 0.47 -0.83
C ARG A 171 -1.41 -0.68 0.09
N VAL A 172 -2.32 -1.54 -0.35
CA VAL A 172 -2.64 -2.78 0.36
C VAL A 172 -1.57 -3.83 0.01
N VAL A 173 -0.78 -4.25 0.98
CA VAL A 173 0.21 -5.33 0.84
C VAL A 173 -0.14 -6.43 1.82
N SER A 174 -0.44 -7.62 1.32
CA SER A 174 -0.85 -8.77 2.15
C SER A 174 -2.05 -8.46 3.06
N GLY A 175 -3.06 -7.78 2.53
CA GLY A 175 -4.27 -7.39 3.25
C GLY A 175 -4.10 -6.28 4.28
N LYS A 176 -2.92 -5.64 4.35
CA LYS A 176 -2.64 -4.54 5.27
C LYS A 176 -2.31 -3.26 4.50
N ASP A 177 -2.82 -2.14 5.01
CA ASP A 177 -2.49 -0.82 4.50
C ASP A 177 -1.06 -0.43 4.87
N VAL A 178 -0.22 -0.21 3.86
CA VAL A 178 1.14 0.28 4.01
C VAL A 178 1.22 1.67 3.37
N THR A 179 1.60 2.67 4.16
CA THR A 179 1.80 4.04 3.67
C THR A 179 3.29 4.34 3.54
N ALA A 180 3.70 4.87 2.39
CA ALA A 180 5.08 5.16 2.06
C ALA A 180 5.20 6.46 1.26
N SER A 181 6.36 7.12 1.33
CA SER A 181 6.68 8.30 0.54
C SER A 181 7.07 7.89 -0.88
N ALA A 182 6.47 8.57 -1.86
CA ALA A 182 6.72 8.40 -3.27
C ALA A 182 7.30 9.67 -3.86
N ASP A 183 8.30 9.56 -4.74
CA ASP A 183 8.59 10.62 -5.70
C ASP A 183 7.63 10.57 -6.90
N GLU A 184 7.70 11.60 -7.75
CA GLU A 184 6.85 11.77 -8.92
C GLU A 184 7.01 10.69 -10.00
N MET A 185 8.18 10.03 -10.05
CA MET A 185 8.49 8.97 -11.02
C MET A 185 8.16 7.57 -10.48
N ALA A 186 7.82 7.45 -9.20
CA ALA A 186 7.41 6.18 -8.60
C ALA A 186 6.16 5.63 -9.31
N THR A 187 6.20 4.34 -9.67
CA THR A 187 5.09 3.64 -10.32
C THR A 187 4.00 3.31 -9.31
N ILE A 188 2.76 3.70 -9.63
CA ILE A 188 1.59 3.37 -8.82
C ILE A 188 1.00 2.02 -9.23
N GLN A 189 0.13 1.46 -8.40
CA GLN A 189 -0.59 0.22 -8.64
C GLN A 189 -2.10 0.44 -8.56
N PRO A 190 -2.91 -0.43 -9.19
CA PRO A 190 -4.35 -0.47 -9.01
C PRO A 190 -4.75 -0.53 -7.53
N GLY A 191 -5.66 0.36 -7.12
CA GLY A 191 -6.12 0.48 -5.73
C GLY A 191 -5.26 1.38 -4.83
N ASP A 192 -4.17 1.96 -5.34
CA ASP A 192 -3.37 2.91 -4.57
C ASP A 192 -4.18 4.16 -4.18
N ARG A 193 -3.92 4.67 -2.96
CA ARG A 193 -4.45 5.95 -2.48
C ARG A 193 -3.30 6.94 -2.34
N ILE A 194 -3.35 8.00 -3.13
CA ILE A 194 -2.33 9.04 -3.19
C ILE A 194 -2.83 10.25 -2.41
N ARG A 195 -2.08 10.67 -1.40
CA ARG A 195 -2.32 11.89 -0.62
C ARG A 195 -1.23 12.91 -0.90
N VAL A 196 -1.65 14.06 -1.40
CA VAL A 196 -0.80 15.25 -1.54
C VAL A 196 -1.00 16.14 -0.32
N TYR A 197 0.08 16.41 0.42
CA TYR A 197 0.04 17.28 1.59
C TYR A 197 0.18 18.75 1.19
N GLU A 198 -0.24 19.63 2.09
CA GLU A 198 0.07 21.06 2.02
C GLU A 198 1.54 21.32 2.32
N ARG A 199 2.11 22.35 1.68
CA ARG A 199 3.43 22.87 2.02
C ARG A 199 3.36 23.62 3.35
N TRP A 200 4.37 23.43 4.17
CA TRP A 200 4.54 24.25 5.37
C TRP A 200 5.14 25.60 4.99
N PHE A 201 4.64 26.66 5.61
CA PHE A 201 5.10 28.03 5.46
C PHE A 201 5.99 28.42 6.64
#